data_AF-A0A7V0V803-F1
#
_entry.id   AF-A0A7V0V803-F1
#
_cell.length_a   1.000
_cell.length_b   1.000
_cell.length_c   1.000
_cell.angle_alpha   90.00
_cell.angle_beta   90.00
_cell.angle_gamma   90.00
#
_symmetry.space_group_name_H-M   'P 1'
#
loop_
_entity.id
_entity.type
_entity.pdbx_description
1 polymer ?
#
loop_
_entity_poly.entity_id
_entity_poly.type
_entity_poly.pdbx_seq_one_letter_code
_entity_poly.pdbx_strand_id
1 'polypeptide(L)'
;MRFLKYGLAVALIAVIAIYVAGCSREPLAATINGKNITVAEVDERLKQMMGNHMEQFKGEQGKILEDQVRYGLLNKMIERELLVQEADKLGIKVSKKQLDAKIKEMMKAFNLKDEKALLEALKQQSMTLEQFKEDVEKYAKVQMLGERITKDVKVAPKEVEDYYNLN
;
A
#
# COMPACT_ATOMS: atom_id res chain seq x y z
N MET A 1 18.98 -11.18 -55.01
CA MET A 1 18.69 -9.98 -54.18
C MET A 1 17.25 -9.87 -53.67
N ARG A 2 16.22 -10.42 -54.32
CA ARG A 2 14.82 -10.38 -53.80
C ARG A 2 14.63 -11.20 -52.52
N PHE A 3 15.23 -12.38 -52.43
CA PHE A 3 15.14 -13.27 -51.25
C PHE A 3 15.75 -12.69 -49.96
N LEU A 4 16.80 -11.86 -50.08
CA LEU A 4 17.43 -11.19 -48.94
C LEU A 4 16.55 -10.08 -48.34
N LYS A 5 15.72 -9.42 -49.18
CA LYS A 5 14.78 -8.38 -48.75
C LYS A 5 13.59 -8.97 -47.98
N TYR A 6 13.11 -10.15 -48.36
CA TYR A 6 12.02 -10.83 -47.65
C TYR A 6 12.50 -11.48 -46.34
N GLY A 7 13.75 -12.00 -46.30
CA GLY A 7 14.34 -12.51 -45.06
C GLY A 7 14.47 -11.44 -43.97
N LEU A 8 14.87 -10.21 -44.35
CA LEU A 8 14.98 -9.09 -43.42
C LEU A 8 13.60 -8.62 -42.89
N ALA A 9 12.58 -8.64 -43.76
CA ALA A 9 11.21 -8.26 -43.38
C ALA A 9 10.56 -9.30 -42.44
N VAL A 10 10.79 -10.59 -42.67
CA VAL A 10 10.30 -11.67 -41.79
C VAL A 10 10.98 -11.62 -40.41
N ALA A 11 12.29 -11.33 -40.36
CA ALA A 11 13.00 -11.15 -39.10
C ALA A 11 12.50 -9.94 -38.30
N LEU A 12 12.18 -8.82 -38.96
CA LEU A 12 11.61 -7.63 -38.33
C LEU A 12 10.20 -7.87 -37.77
N ILE A 13 9.36 -8.62 -38.48
CA ILE A 13 8.01 -9.01 -38.01
C ILE A 13 8.09 -9.98 -36.83
N ALA A 14 9.05 -10.91 -36.83
CA ALA A 14 9.27 -11.82 -35.71
C ALA A 14 9.75 -11.10 -34.44
N VAL A 15 10.63 -10.09 -34.58
CA VAL A 15 11.07 -9.26 -33.45
C VAL A 15 9.91 -8.44 -32.86
N ILE A 16 9.02 -7.90 -33.70
CA ILE A 16 7.82 -7.16 -33.25
C ILE A 16 6.82 -8.11 -32.55
N ALA A 17 6.63 -9.32 -33.06
CA ALA A 17 5.76 -10.32 -32.44
C ALA A 17 6.26 -10.76 -31.04
N ILE A 18 7.58 -10.82 -30.82
CA ILE A 18 8.19 -11.09 -29.51
C ILE A 18 7.94 -9.93 -28.53
N TYR A 19 7.91 -8.68 -29.00
CA TYR A 19 7.58 -7.52 -28.16
C TYR A 19 6.11 -7.51 -27.71
N VAL A 20 5.19 -8.03 -28.51
CA VAL A 20 3.74 -8.05 -28.18
C VAL A 20 3.37 -9.25 -27.30
N ALA A 21 4.13 -10.35 -27.34
CA ALA A 21 3.93 -11.52 -26.49
C ALA A 21 4.41 -11.34 -25.03
N GLY A 22 5.09 -10.23 -24.71
CA GLY A 22 5.67 -9.95 -23.39
C GLY A 22 4.75 -9.26 -22.38
N CYS A 23 3.49 -8.96 -22.71
CA CYS A 23 2.53 -8.43 -21.74
C CYS A 23 1.89 -9.55 -20.90
N SER A 24 2.69 -10.21 -20.06
CA SER A 24 2.13 -10.95 -18.92
C SER A 24 1.51 -9.93 -17.97
N ARG A 25 0.19 -9.74 -18.03
CA ARG A 25 -0.54 -8.95 -17.04
C ARG A 25 -0.45 -9.69 -15.72
N GLU A 26 0.15 -9.07 -14.71
CA GLU A 26 0.15 -9.63 -13.36
C GLU A 26 -1.28 -9.90 -12.89
N PRO A 27 -1.53 -10.99 -12.15
CA PRO A 27 -2.84 -11.27 -11.60
C PRO A 27 -3.31 -10.12 -10.71
N LEU A 28 -4.53 -9.63 -10.94
CA LEU A 28 -5.11 -8.55 -10.16
C LEU A 28 -5.86 -9.12 -8.96
N ALA A 29 -5.61 -8.56 -7.78
CA ALA A 29 -6.37 -8.84 -6.57
C ALA A 29 -7.60 -7.92 -6.47
N ALA A 30 -7.48 -6.65 -6.90
CA ALA A 30 -8.59 -5.70 -6.94
C ALA A 30 -8.35 -4.57 -7.95
N THR A 31 -9.43 -3.90 -8.37
CA THR A 31 -9.39 -2.65 -9.14
C THR A 31 -10.30 -1.62 -8.47
N ILE A 32 -9.76 -0.44 -8.15
CA ILE A 32 -10.40 0.65 -7.41
C ILE A 32 -10.34 1.91 -8.26
N ASN A 33 -11.47 2.26 -8.90
CA ASN A 33 -11.58 3.44 -9.78
C ASN A 33 -10.44 3.55 -10.81
N GLY A 34 -10.03 2.43 -11.40
CA GLY A 34 -8.97 2.37 -12.40
C GLY A 34 -7.55 2.17 -11.85
N LYS A 35 -7.34 2.21 -10.53
CA LYS A 35 -6.09 1.76 -9.91
C LYS A 35 -6.16 0.28 -9.59
N ASN A 36 -5.13 -0.47 -9.96
CA ASN A 36 -5.04 -1.89 -9.69
C ASN A 36 -4.24 -2.16 -8.43
N ILE A 37 -4.63 -3.21 -7.70
CA ILE A 37 -3.81 -3.88 -6.68
C ILE A 37 -3.52 -5.28 -7.20
N THR A 38 -2.26 -5.66 -7.33
CA THR A 38 -1.86 -6.98 -7.82
C THR A 38 -1.80 -8.00 -6.69
N VAL A 39 -1.90 -9.29 -7.03
CA VAL A 39 -1.71 -10.38 -6.06
C VAL A 39 -0.31 -10.32 -5.44
N ALA A 40 0.70 -9.99 -6.24
CA ALA A 40 2.08 -9.87 -5.78
C ALA A 40 2.24 -8.75 -4.74
N GLU A 41 1.58 -7.60 -4.92
CA GLU A 41 1.58 -6.52 -3.93
C GLU A 41 0.94 -6.98 -2.60
N VAL A 42 -0.17 -7.71 -2.65
CA VAL A 42 -0.81 -8.23 -1.43
C VAL A 42 0.10 -9.22 -0.71
N ASP A 43 0.74 -10.13 -1.44
CA ASP A 43 1.66 -11.12 -0.87
C ASP A 43 2.94 -10.47 -0.30
N GLU A 44 3.47 -9.43 -0.96
CA GLU A 44 4.59 -8.64 -0.44
C GLU A 44 4.20 -7.96 0.88
N ARG A 45 3.03 -7.31 0.92
CA ARG A 45 2.51 -6.68 2.14
C ARG A 45 2.24 -7.69 3.25
N LEU A 46 1.73 -8.88 2.92
CA LEU A 46 1.52 -9.96 3.88
C LEU A 46 2.84 -10.39 4.51
N LYS A 47 3.88 -10.57 3.69
CA LYS A 47 5.22 -10.92 4.16
C LYS A 47 5.84 -9.81 5.00
N GLN A 48 5.71 -8.54 4.61
CA GLN A 48 6.17 -7.39 5.39
C GLN A 48 5.48 -7.33 6.77
N MET A 49 4.17 -7.58 6.79
CA MET A 49 3.35 -7.56 8.03
C MET A 49 3.70 -8.73 8.96
N MET A 50 3.92 -9.93 8.41
CA MET A 50 4.11 -11.14 9.21
C MET A 50 5.57 -11.41 9.55
N GLY A 51 6.52 -10.95 8.73
CA GLY A 51 7.94 -11.17 8.94
C GLY A 51 8.25 -12.66 9.17
N ASN A 52 8.82 -12.97 10.34
CA ASN A 52 9.19 -14.33 10.74
C ASN A 52 7.99 -15.22 11.13
N HIS A 53 6.78 -14.65 11.27
CA HIS A 53 5.58 -15.39 11.67
C HIS A 53 4.88 -16.11 10.51
N MET A 54 5.40 -16.03 9.27
CA MET A 54 4.85 -16.76 8.11
C MET A 54 4.77 -18.28 8.33
N GLU A 55 5.59 -18.82 9.23
CA GLU A 55 5.56 -20.23 9.64
C GLU A 55 4.20 -20.66 10.24
N GLN A 56 3.42 -19.73 10.78
CA GLN A 56 2.08 -19.97 11.32
C GLN A 56 1.08 -20.40 10.24
N PHE A 57 1.38 -20.15 8.96
CA PHE A 57 0.54 -20.53 7.83
C PHE A 57 0.81 -21.95 7.30
N LYS A 58 1.72 -22.70 7.92
CA LYS A 58 2.00 -24.09 7.52
C LYS A 58 0.86 -25.04 7.91
N GLY A 59 0.63 -26.05 7.08
CA GLY A 59 -0.44 -27.04 7.25
C GLY A 59 -1.80 -26.55 6.74
N GLU A 60 -2.79 -27.43 6.74
CA GLU A 60 -4.12 -27.14 6.17
C GLU A 60 -4.84 -26.00 6.90
N GLN A 61 -4.83 -26.01 8.24
CA GLN A 61 -5.40 -24.93 9.05
C GLN A 61 -4.64 -23.62 8.89
N GLY A 62 -3.31 -23.68 8.74
CA GLY A 62 -2.47 -22.51 8.51
C GLY A 62 -2.80 -21.82 7.19
N LYS A 63 -3.08 -22.57 6.13
CA LYS A 63 -3.50 -22.02 4.83
C LYS A 63 -4.86 -21.32 4.90
N ILE A 64 -5.82 -21.88 5.64
CA ILE A 64 -7.12 -21.22 5.85
C ILE A 64 -6.93 -19.89 6.58
N LEU A 65 -6.07 -19.86 7.59
CA LEU A 65 -5.72 -18.63 8.30
C LEU A 65 -5.00 -17.63 7.37
N GLU A 66 -4.07 -18.09 6.54
CA GLU A 66 -3.37 -17.26 5.55
C GLU A 66 -4.37 -16.56 4.63
N ASP A 67 -5.35 -17.29 4.09
CA ASP A 67 -6.36 -16.72 3.20
C ASP A 67 -7.26 -15.70 3.91
N GLN A 68 -7.61 -15.93 5.18
CA GLN A 68 -8.36 -14.96 5.99
C GLN A 68 -7.56 -13.69 6.23
N VAL A 69 -6.28 -13.81 6.58
CA VAL A 69 -5.38 -12.68 6.82
C VAL A 69 -5.14 -11.92 5.51
N ARG A 70 -4.91 -12.63 4.39
CA ARG A 70 -4.76 -12.07 3.05
C ARG A 70 -5.99 -11.29 2.62
N TYR A 71 -7.19 -11.84 2.84
CA TYR A 71 -8.45 -11.17 2.54
C TYR A 71 -8.64 -9.89 3.38
N GLY A 72 -8.36 -9.97 4.69
CA GLY A 72 -8.41 -8.80 5.58
C GLY A 72 -7.42 -7.71 5.19
N LEU A 73 -6.21 -8.09 4.78
CA LEU A 73 -5.19 -7.18 4.29
C LEU A 73 -5.62 -6.49 2.99
N LEU A 74 -6.14 -7.25 2.01
CA LEU A 74 -6.65 -6.70 0.76
C LEU A 74 -7.75 -5.66 1.01
N ASN A 75 -8.70 -5.94 1.90
CA ASN A 75 -9.76 -4.98 2.25
C ASN A 75 -9.19 -3.68 2.85
N LYS A 76 -8.21 -3.79 3.76
CA LYS A 76 -7.53 -2.59 4.31
C LYS A 76 -6.80 -1.78 3.23
N MET A 77 -6.20 -2.45 2.24
CA MET A 77 -5.54 -1.79 1.12
C MET A 77 -6.56 -1.07 0.23
N ILE A 78 -7.71 -1.69 -0.05
CA ILE A 78 -8.82 -1.09 -0.79
C ILE A 78 -9.37 0.14 -0.06
N GLU A 79 -9.68 0.02 1.24
CA GLU A 79 -10.19 1.13 2.06
C GLU A 79 -9.20 2.30 2.08
N ARG A 80 -7.91 2.01 2.29
CA ARG A 80 -6.85 3.02 2.26
C ARG A 80 -6.81 3.75 0.92
N GLU A 81 -6.89 3.00 -0.17
CA GLU A 81 -6.84 3.55 -1.51
C GLU A 81 -8.04 4.47 -1.77
N LEU A 82 -9.25 4.06 -1.38
CA LEU A 82 -10.46 4.89 -1.50
C LEU A 82 -10.31 6.22 -0.75
N LEU A 83 -9.79 6.19 0.49
CA LEU A 83 -9.57 7.40 1.28
C LEU A 83 -8.48 8.29 0.69
N VAL A 84 -7.42 7.71 0.13
CA VAL A 84 -6.36 8.46 -0.57
C VAL A 84 -6.93 9.15 -1.81
N GLN A 85 -7.71 8.44 -2.63
CA GLN A 85 -8.36 9.03 -3.80
C GLN A 85 -9.32 10.16 -3.42
N GLU A 86 -10.08 10.02 -2.34
CA GLU A 86 -10.96 11.09 -1.87
C GLU A 86 -10.19 12.31 -1.39
N ALA A 87 -9.11 12.10 -0.64
CA ALA A 87 -8.21 13.18 -0.23
C ALA A 87 -7.60 13.90 -1.45
N ASP A 88 -7.21 13.16 -2.48
CA ASP A 88 -6.68 13.71 -3.74
C ASP A 88 -7.72 14.54 -4.49
N LYS A 89 -8.97 14.05 -4.60
CA LYS A 89 -10.10 14.81 -5.18
C LYS A 89 -10.34 16.13 -4.46
N LEU A 90 -10.18 16.14 -3.13
CA LEU A 90 -10.33 17.33 -2.30
C LEU A 90 -9.07 18.23 -2.30
N GLY A 91 -8.02 17.86 -3.05
CA GLY A 91 -6.80 18.64 -3.18
C GLY A 91 -5.88 18.60 -1.96
N ILE A 92 -6.02 17.60 -1.09
CA ILE A 92 -5.18 17.42 0.09
C ILE A 92 -3.80 16.95 -0.35
N LYS A 93 -2.77 17.74 -0.04
CA LYS A 93 -1.37 17.41 -0.34
C LYS A 93 -0.54 17.44 0.93
N VAL A 94 0.34 16.45 1.07
CA VAL A 94 1.31 16.38 2.16
C VAL A 94 2.57 17.10 1.71
N SER A 95 2.91 18.21 2.37
CA SER A 95 4.17 18.89 2.11
C SER A 95 5.36 18.05 2.60
N LYS A 96 6.54 18.25 2.01
CA LYS A 96 7.78 17.61 2.47
C LYS A 96 8.00 17.80 3.98
N LYS A 97 7.76 19.01 4.50
CA LYS A 97 7.88 19.31 5.93
C LYS A 97 6.93 18.47 6.79
N GLN A 98 5.69 18.28 6.35
CA GLN A 98 4.72 17.43 7.05
C GLN A 98 5.11 15.96 6.99
N LEU A 99 5.58 15.50 5.82
CA LEU A 99 6.07 14.13 5.65
C LEU A 99 7.26 13.85 6.59
N ASP A 100 8.26 14.74 6.60
CA ASP A 100 9.44 14.62 7.48
C ASP A 100 9.03 14.64 8.97
N ALA A 101 8.03 15.44 9.35
CA ALA A 101 7.50 15.44 10.70
C ALA A 101 6.81 14.11 11.05
N LYS A 102 6.00 13.56 10.13
CA LYS A 102 5.32 12.27 10.33
C LYS A 102 6.29 11.10 10.40
N ILE A 103 7.35 11.10 9.60
CA ILE A 103 8.42 10.11 9.70
C ILE A 103 9.08 10.17 11.09
N LYS A 104 9.39 11.37 11.59
CA LYS A 104 9.95 11.54 12.94
C LYS A 104 8.99 11.07 14.04
N GLU A 105 7.70 11.36 13.92
CA GLU A 105 6.67 10.87 14.85
C GLU A 105 6.64 9.34 14.87
N MET A 106 6.65 8.69 13.69
CA MET A 106 6.66 7.23 13.60
C MET A 106 7.95 6.63 14.15
N MET A 107 9.11 7.19 13.80
CA MET A 107 10.40 6.76 14.37
C MET A 107 10.37 6.81 15.90
N LYS A 108 9.84 7.90 16.48
CA LYS A 108 9.67 8.03 17.93
C LYS A 108 8.73 6.96 18.49
N ALA A 109 7.60 6.69 17.85
CA ALA A 109 6.64 5.67 18.28
C ALA A 109 7.25 4.25 18.29
N PHE A 110 8.17 3.97 17.36
CA PHE A 110 8.90 2.70 17.28
C PHE A 110 10.26 2.72 18.02
N ASN A 111 10.55 3.75 18.81
CA ASN A 111 11.81 3.92 19.53
C ASN A 111 13.08 3.86 18.64
N LEU A 112 12.95 4.28 17.37
CA LEU A 112 14.04 4.39 16.42
C LEU A 112 14.79 5.70 16.63
N LYS A 113 16.07 5.61 16.99
CA LYS A 113 16.86 6.77 17.45
C LYS A 113 17.35 7.66 16.30
N ASP A 114 17.61 7.07 15.14
CA ASP A 114 18.21 7.73 13.98
C ASP A 114 17.82 7.05 12.67
N GLU A 115 18.23 7.64 11.55
CA GLU A 115 17.96 7.12 10.21
C GLU A 115 18.58 5.74 9.99
N LYS A 116 19.72 5.43 10.62
CA LYS A 116 20.35 4.11 10.51
C LYS A 116 19.46 3.04 11.14
N ALA A 117 18.92 3.28 12.33
CA ALA A 117 17.97 2.39 12.98
C ALA A 117 16.70 2.18 12.15
N LEU A 118 16.22 3.23 11.48
CA LEU A 118 15.11 3.12 10.53
C LEU A 118 15.47 2.20 9.36
N LEU A 119 16.59 2.42 8.69
CA LEU A 119 17.02 1.60 7.56
C LEU A 119 17.24 0.13 7.95
N GLU A 120 17.77 -0.12 9.15
CA GLU A 120 17.91 -1.48 9.69
C GLU A 120 16.54 -2.15 9.92
N ALA A 121 15.57 -1.43 10.49
CA ALA A 121 14.21 -1.94 10.68
C ALA A 121 13.50 -2.23 9.35
N LEU A 122 13.61 -1.32 8.38
CA LEU A 122 13.04 -1.51 7.04
C LEU A 122 13.65 -2.72 6.33
N LYS A 123 14.97 -2.92 6.47
CA LYS A 123 15.67 -4.09 5.92
C LYS A 123 15.13 -5.40 6.51
N GLN A 124 14.86 -5.46 7.81
CA GLN A 124 14.29 -6.65 8.45
C GLN A 124 12.90 -6.98 7.88
N GLN A 125 12.14 -5.96 7.47
CA GLN A 125 10.82 -6.12 6.85
C GLN A 125 10.87 -6.33 5.34
N SER A 126 12.06 -6.32 4.71
CA SER A 126 12.19 -6.32 3.24
C SER A 126 11.45 -5.15 2.58
N MET A 127 11.50 -3.97 3.21
CA MET A 127 10.85 -2.74 2.77
C MET A 127 11.91 -1.70 2.38
N THR A 128 11.69 -0.94 1.31
CA THR A 128 12.56 0.18 0.92
C THR A 128 12.19 1.47 1.64
N LEU A 129 13.13 2.43 1.68
CA LEU A 129 12.85 3.76 2.25
C LEU A 129 11.78 4.51 1.44
N GLU A 130 11.75 4.30 0.13
CA GLU A 130 10.79 4.90 -0.79
C GLU A 130 9.37 4.36 -0.54
N GLN A 131 9.23 3.03 -0.43
CA GLN A 131 7.96 2.39 -0.07
C GLN A 131 7.47 2.88 1.30
N PHE A 132 8.38 2.99 2.27
CA PHE A 132 8.04 3.51 3.59
C PHE A 132 7.54 4.95 3.52
N LYS A 133 8.25 5.84 2.82
CA LYS A 133 7.84 7.23 2.65
C LYS A 133 6.47 7.34 1.97
N GLU A 134 6.21 6.53 0.96
CA GLU A 134 4.91 6.48 0.28
C GLU A 134 3.79 6.05 1.25
N ASP A 135 4.03 5.04 2.08
CA ASP A 135 3.06 4.58 3.09
C ASP A 135 2.81 5.66 4.16
N VAL A 136 3.85 6.36 4.62
CA VAL A 136 3.70 7.49 5.55
C VAL A 136 2.94 8.64 4.90
N GLU A 137 3.19 8.93 3.63
CA GLU A 137 2.46 9.97 2.90
C GLU A 137 0.98 9.63 2.77
N LYS A 138 0.65 8.41 2.35
CA LYS A 138 -0.74 7.93 2.29
C LYS A 138 -1.40 7.99 3.66
N TYR A 139 -0.69 7.59 4.72
CA TYR A 139 -1.19 7.67 6.08
C TYR A 139 -1.49 9.11 6.49
N ALA A 140 -0.55 10.03 6.29
CA ALA A 140 -0.70 11.44 6.61
C ALA A 140 -1.87 12.08 5.84
N LYS A 141 -2.00 11.74 4.55
CA LYS A 141 -3.09 12.22 3.71
C LYS A 141 -4.47 11.80 4.23
N VAL A 142 -4.61 10.55 4.67
CA VAL A 142 -5.86 10.05 5.28
C VAL A 142 -6.14 10.72 6.63
N GLN A 143 -5.12 10.98 7.46
CA GLN A 143 -5.31 11.74 8.70
C GLN A 143 -5.82 13.16 8.42
N MET A 144 -5.20 13.86 7.47
CA MET A 144 -5.61 15.20 7.05
C MET A 144 -7.03 15.23 6.47
N LEU A 145 -7.44 14.17 5.74
CA LEU A 145 -8.82 14.01 5.30
C LEU A 145 -9.78 13.93 6.49
N GLY A 146 -9.48 13.06 7.46
CA GLY A 146 -10.23 12.92 8.70
C GLY A 146 -10.40 14.26 9.42
N GLU A 147 -9.30 14.96 9.69
CA GLU A 147 -9.31 16.28 10.32
C GLU A 147 -10.17 17.29 9.55
N ARG A 148 -10.08 17.29 8.22
CA ARG A 148 -10.85 18.20 7.38
C ARG A 148 -12.36 17.94 7.45
N ILE A 149 -12.78 16.68 7.45
CA ILE A 149 -14.22 16.32 7.47
C ILE A 149 -14.82 16.42 8.87
N THR A 150 -14.02 16.29 9.93
CA THR A 150 -14.50 16.39 11.31
C THR A 150 -14.29 17.77 11.94
N LYS A 151 -13.66 18.73 11.26
CA LYS A 151 -13.29 20.05 11.82
C LYS A 151 -14.47 20.82 12.44
N ASP A 152 -15.68 20.62 11.94
CA ASP A 152 -16.89 21.33 12.35
C ASP A 152 -17.76 20.50 13.33
N VAL A 153 -17.35 19.27 13.64
CA VAL A 153 -18.05 18.40 14.59
C VAL A 153 -17.77 18.88 16.01
N LYS A 154 -18.83 19.20 16.76
CA LYS A 154 -18.77 19.58 18.16
C LYS A 154 -19.44 18.52 19.00
N VAL A 155 -18.78 18.09 20.06
CA VAL A 155 -19.37 17.19 21.06
C VAL A 155 -19.81 18.03 22.26
N ALA A 156 -21.10 17.99 22.60
CA ALA A 156 -21.62 18.70 23.74
C ALA A 156 -21.25 17.97 25.05
N PRO A 157 -20.93 18.69 26.15
CA PRO A 157 -20.62 18.07 27.44
C PRO A 157 -21.71 17.10 27.92
N LYS A 158 -22.98 17.44 27.65
CA LYS A 158 -24.13 16.61 27.98
C LYS A 158 -24.12 15.26 27.25
N GLU A 159 -23.71 15.22 25.98
CA GLU A 159 -23.61 13.97 25.22
C GLU A 159 -22.55 13.03 25.82
N VAL A 160 -21.48 13.60 26.39
CA VAL A 160 -20.44 12.82 27.10
C VAL A 160 -20.95 12.29 28.42
N GLU A 161 -21.66 13.11 29.20
CA GLU A 161 -22.27 12.72 30.47
C GLU A 161 -23.35 11.64 30.27
N ASP A 162 -24.22 11.83 29.28
CA ASP A 162 -25.26 10.87 28.93
C ASP A 162 -24.64 9.53 28.49
N TYR A 163 -23.56 9.54 27.69
CA TYR A 163 -22.85 8.32 27.30
C TYR A 163 -22.19 7.61 28.50
N TYR A 164 -21.52 8.36 29.39
CA TYR A 164 -20.85 7.81 30.57
C TYR A 164 -21.84 7.17 31.55
N ASN A 165 -23.00 7.80 31.76
CA ASN A 165 -24.01 7.28 32.69
C ASN A 165 -24.74 6.03 32.15
N LEU A 166 -24.66 5.76 30.83
CA LEU A 166 -25.32 4.63 30.18
C LEU A 166 -24.45 3.36 30.11
N ASN A 167 -23.16 3.44 30.49
CA ASN A 167 -22.18 2.34 30.42
C ASN A 167 -21.42 2.16 31.73
#